data_AF-F6B3V4-F1
#
_entry.id   AF-F6B3V4-F1
#
_cell.length_a   1.000
_cell.length_b   1.000
_cell.length_c   1.000
_cell.angle_alpha   90.00
_cell.angle_beta   90.00
_cell.angle_gamma   90.00
#
_symmetry.space_group_name_H-M   'P 1'
#
loop_
_entity.id
_entity.type
_entity.pdbx_description
1 polymer ?
#
loop_
_entity_poly.entity_id
_entity_poly.type
_entity_poly.pdbx_seq_one_letter_code
_entity_poly.pdbx_strand_id
1 'polypeptide(L)'
;MVALIFTAFSIIGYNASLKSILRYGLILASLIWLVRAMSVPFGLHTLVGVFGFILIMHKIAKVSLVNSFYVTFFVQFMLASLETIVHFTVNKVFGVVFVTQDWLWILIGWPQIIIILVFGWIIKKWLRPWILSKFKNGGILHG
;
A
#
# COMPACT_ATOMS: atom_id res chain seq x y z
N MET A 1 2.86 1.82 -5.89
CA MET A 1 2.95 2.91 -4.88
C MET A 1 1.64 3.67 -4.69
N VAL A 2 1.01 4.21 -5.74
CA VAL A 2 -0.27 4.96 -5.64
C VAL A 2 -1.36 4.18 -4.88
N ALA A 3 -1.60 2.91 -5.25
CA ALA A 3 -2.59 2.06 -4.59
C ALA A 3 -2.30 1.88 -3.09
N LEU A 4 -1.03 1.69 -2.72
CA LEU A 4 -0.63 1.54 -1.32
C LEU A 4 -0.91 2.80 -0.52
N ILE A 5 -0.57 3.98 -1.05
CA ILE A 5 -0.82 5.27 -0.39
C ILE A 5 -2.33 5.49 -0.20
N PHE A 6 -3.13 5.21 -1.23
CA PHE A 6 -4.58 5.28 -1.12
C PHE A 6 -5.11 4.37 -0.01
N THR A 7 -4.66 3.12 0.04
CA THR A 7 -5.09 2.15 1.06
C THR A 7 -4.64 2.56 2.46
N ALA A 8 -3.39 3.02 2.62
CA ALA A 8 -2.88 3.53 3.89
C ALA A 8 -3.67 4.75 4.40
N PHE A 9 -3.95 5.71 3.52
CA PHE A 9 -4.81 6.84 3.85
C PHE A 9 -6.24 6.41 4.18
N SER A 10 -6.75 5.36 3.54
CA SER A 10 -8.08 4.83 3.85
C SER A 10 -8.13 4.15 5.22
N ILE A 11 -7.09 3.41 5.61
CA ILE A 11 -6.95 2.78 6.94
C ILE A 11 -6.93 3.82 8.05
N ILE A 12 -6.06 4.82 7.91
CA ILE A 12 -5.99 5.94 8.87
C ILE A 12 -7.24 6.83 8.76
N GLY A 13 -7.85 6.81 7.58
CA GLY A 13 -8.99 7.60 7.23
C GLY A 13 -8.69 9.09 7.09
N TYR A 14 -7.49 9.36 6.58
CA TYR A 14 -7.10 10.66 6.07
C TYR A 14 -7.77 10.88 4.71
N ASN A 15 -8.52 11.98 4.57
CA ASN A 15 -9.22 12.28 3.32
C ASN A 15 -8.31 13.07 2.37
N ALA A 16 -7.41 12.35 1.69
CA ALA A 16 -6.54 12.93 0.67
C ALA A 16 -7.29 13.18 -0.66
N SER A 17 -6.97 14.28 -1.33
CA SER A 17 -7.40 14.49 -2.72
C SER A 17 -6.67 13.52 -3.66
N LEU A 18 -7.30 13.15 -4.78
CA LEU A 18 -6.69 12.28 -5.79
C LEU A 18 -5.33 12.81 -6.27
N LYS A 19 -5.24 14.13 -6.49
CA LYS A 19 -4.00 14.82 -6.86
C LYS A 19 -2.89 14.57 -5.84
N SER A 20 -3.22 14.62 -4.56
CA SER A 20 -2.26 14.39 -3.48
C SER A 20 -1.76 12.94 -3.46
N ILE A 21 -2.68 11.97 -3.63
CA ILE A 21 -2.34 10.53 -3.66
C ILE A 21 -1.41 10.24 -4.83
N LEU A 22 -1.74 10.76 -6.03
CA LEU A 22 -0.92 10.59 -7.22
C LEU A 22 0.46 11.23 -7.04
N ARG A 23 0.52 12.45 -6.51
CA ARG A 23 1.79 13.15 -6.27
C ARG A 23 2.72 12.37 -5.36
N TYR A 24 2.24 11.94 -4.19
CA TYR A 24 3.08 11.17 -3.26
C TYR A 24 3.42 9.78 -3.80
N GLY A 25 2.50 9.16 -4.53
CA GLY A 25 2.74 7.87 -5.16
C GLY A 25 3.82 7.93 -6.23
N LEU A 26 3.83 8.99 -7.03
CA LEU A 26 4.87 9.27 -8.01
C LEU A 26 6.21 9.59 -7.34
N ILE A 27 6.23 10.46 -6.33
CA ILE A 27 7.47 10.79 -5.60
C ILE A 27 8.12 9.51 -5.06
N LEU A 28 7.34 8.65 -4.41
CA LEU A 28 7.86 7.42 -3.82
C LEU A 28 8.31 6.42 -4.89
N ALA A 29 7.55 6.28 -5.99
CA ALA A 29 7.92 5.42 -7.10
C ALA A 29 9.24 5.88 -7.76
N SER A 30 9.38 7.19 -8.02
CA SER A 30 10.59 7.78 -8.58
C SER A 30 11.79 7.59 -7.65
N LEU A 31 11.61 7.77 -6.34
CA LEU A 31 12.68 7.55 -5.37
C LEU A 31 13.17 6.10 -5.38
N ILE A 32 12.24 5.14 -5.36
CA ILE A 32 12.59 3.70 -5.42
C ILE A 32 13.29 3.37 -6.74
N TRP A 33 12.81 3.92 -7.85
CA TRP A 33 13.42 3.73 -9.16
C TRP A 33 14.85 4.26 -9.22
N LEU A 34 15.11 5.47 -8.70
CA LEU A 34 16.46 6.05 -8.62
C LEU A 34 17.39 5.17 -7.78
N VAL A 35 16.93 4.70 -6.62
CA VAL A 35 17.72 3.82 -5.76
C VAL A 35 18.04 2.50 -6.46
N ARG A 36 17.07 1.93 -7.19
CA ARG A 36 17.27 0.70 -7.97
C ARG A 36 18.27 0.90 -9.12
N ALA A 37 18.29 2.07 -9.75
CA ALA A 37 19.22 2.39 -10.83
C ALA A 37 20.68 2.47 -10.37
N MET A 38 20.93 2.69 -9.07
CA MET A 38 22.27 2.77 -8.48
C MET A 38 22.91 1.40 -8.16
N SER A 39 22.34 0.28 -8.64
CA SER A 39 22.85 -1.08 -8.41
C SER A 39 23.13 -1.42 -6.93
N VAL A 40 22.33 -0.85 -6.03
CA VAL A 40 22.43 -1.11 -4.59
C VAL A 40 22.04 -2.56 -4.26
N PRO A 41 22.47 -3.11 -3.11
CA PRO A 41 22.08 -4.43 -2.66
C PRO A 41 20.55 -4.64 -2.70
N PHE A 42 20.15 -5.86 -3.07
CA PHE A 42 18.75 -6.24 -3.14
C PHE A 42 18.06 -5.98 -1.78
N GLY A 43 16.91 -5.30 -1.82
CA GLY A 43 16.14 -4.92 -0.62
C GLY A 43 16.39 -3.51 -0.08
N LEU A 44 17.51 -2.85 -0.42
CA LEU A 44 17.76 -1.47 0.06
C LEU A 44 16.74 -0.47 -0.53
N HIS A 45 16.35 -0.64 -1.79
CA HIS A 45 15.27 0.12 -2.43
C HIS A 45 13.92 -0.09 -1.71
N THR A 46 13.66 -1.27 -1.16
CA THR A 46 12.46 -1.56 -0.37
C THR A 46 12.49 -0.82 0.96
N LEU A 47 13.64 -0.82 1.65
CA LEU A 47 13.80 -0.05 2.89
C LEU A 47 13.59 1.44 2.65
N VAL A 48 14.20 2.01 1.61
CA VAL A 48 14.00 3.43 1.25
C VAL A 48 12.52 3.71 0.95
N GLY A 49 11.86 2.81 0.21
CA GLY A 49 10.42 2.90 -0.05
C GLY A 49 9.59 2.89 1.24
N VAL A 50 9.88 1.98 2.16
CA VAL A 50 9.17 1.86 3.44
C VAL A 50 9.39 3.10 4.31
N PHE A 51 10.64 3.54 4.50
CA PHE A 51 10.94 4.73 5.29
C PHE A 51 10.32 6.00 4.68
N GLY A 52 10.43 6.17 3.36
CA GLY A 52 9.80 7.28 2.66
C GLY A 52 8.27 7.29 2.84
N PHE A 53 7.65 6.11 2.80
CA PHE A 53 6.22 5.97 3.01
C PHE A 53 5.81 6.29 4.46
N ILE A 54 6.56 5.81 5.46
CA ILE A 54 6.35 6.17 6.87
C ILE A 54 6.41 7.69 7.06
N LEU A 55 7.39 8.36 6.47
CA LEU A 55 7.54 9.82 6.55
C LEU A 55 6.36 10.55 5.91
N ILE A 56 5.88 10.08 4.75
CA ILE A 56 4.68 10.62 4.11
C ILE A 56 3.48 10.48 5.05
N MET A 57 3.27 9.30 5.64
CA MET A 57 2.16 9.06 6.56
C MET A 57 2.25 9.96 7.80
N HIS A 58 3.44 10.06 8.41
CA HIS A 58 3.66 10.85 9.61
C HIS A 58 3.47 12.35 9.34
N LYS A 59 4.06 12.88 8.27
CA LYS A 59 4.05 14.33 7.98
C LYS A 59 2.74 14.80 7.36
N ILE A 60 2.15 14.00 6.46
CA ILE A 60 0.98 14.43 5.68
C ILE A 60 -0.32 14.10 6.39
N ALA A 61 -0.46 12.85 6.86
CA ALA A 61 -1.65 12.43 7.59
C ALA A 61 -1.61 12.84 9.08
N LYS A 62 -0.51 13.46 9.54
CA LYS A 62 -0.30 13.96 10.91
C LYS A 62 -0.55 12.90 11.99
N VAL A 63 -0.16 11.66 11.69
CA VAL A 63 -0.33 10.53 12.61
C VAL A 63 0.97 10.29 13.36
N SER A 64 0.89 9.71 14.56
CA SER A 64 2.07 9.29 15.32
C SER A 64 3.00 8.42 14.46
N LEU A 65 4.29 8.48 14.74
CA LEU A 65 5.31 7.70 14.01
C LEU A 65 5.01 6.20 14.10
N VAL A 66 4.57 5.74 15.28
CA VAL A 66 4.21 4.34 15.55
C VAL A 66 3.06 3.87 14.66
N ASN A 67 1.97 4.64 14.60
CA ASN A 67 0.84 4.28 13.74
C ASN A 67 1.21 4.35 12.25
N SER A 68 2.04 5.32 11.88
CA SER A 68 2.57 5.45 10.52
C SER A 68 3.39 4.23 10.12
N PHE A 69 4.23 3.72 11.03
CA PHE A 69 4.97 2.48 10.87
C PHE A 69 4.03 1.28 10.68
N TYR A 70 3.10 1.05 11.60
CA TYR A 70 2.19 -0.10 11.53
C TYR A 70 1.35 -0.11 10.26
N VAL A 71 0.78 1.03 9.88
CA VAL A 71 -0.05 1.10 8.66
C VAL A 71 0.79 0.87 7.41
N THR A 72 1.97 1.48 7.33
CA THR A 72 2.87 1.29 6.19
C THR A 72 3.31 -0.17 6.08
N PHE A 73 3.73 -0.76 7.20
CA PHE A 73 4.15 -2.16 7.27
C PHE A 73 3.02 -3.10 6.88
N PHE A 74 1.80 -2.88 7.40
CA PHE A 74 0.63 -3.68 7.09
C PHE A 74 0.29 -3.64 5.59
N VAL A 75 0.28 -2.45 4.98
CA VAL A 75 -0.04 -2.30 3.56
C VAL A 75 1.06 -2.92 2.67
N GLN A 76 2.32 -2.82 3.07
CA GLN A 76 3.43 -3.44 2.36
C GLN A 76 3.42 -4.97 2.49
N PHE A 77 3.10 -5.47 3.68
CA PHE A 77 2.91 -6.90 3.94
C PHE A 77 1.76 -7.45 3.10
N MET A 78 0.63 -6.76 3.06
CA MET A 78 -0.51 -7.12 2.21
C MET A 78 -0.11 -7.19 0.73
N LEU A 79 0.67 -6.22 0.23
CA LEU A 79 1.20 -6.29 -1.14
C LEU A 79 2.07 -7.53 -1.36
N ALA A 80 3.03 -7.80 -0.48
CA ALA A 80 3.92 -8.95 -0.60
C ALA A 80 3.16 -10.29 -0.54
N SER A 81 2.16 -10.41 0.34
CA SER A 81 1.30 -11.59 0.42
C SER A 81 0.48 -11.77 -0.86
N LEU A 82 -0.12 -10.70 -1.37
CA LEU A 82 -0.91 -10.76 -2.61
C LEU A 82 -0.05 -11.11 -3.82
N GLU A 83 1.13 -10.49 -3.94
CA GLU A 83 2.10 -10.81 -4.98
C GLU A 83 2.47 -12.31 -4.91
N THR A 84 2.78 -12.82 -3.73
CA THR A 84 3.08 -14.25 -3.54
C THR A 84 1.92 -15.16 -3.97
N ILE A 85 0.69 -14.83 -3.56
CA ILE A 85 -0.51 -15.61 -3.92
C ILE A 85 -0.77 -15.57 -5.43
N VAL A 86 -0.67 -14.40 -6.04
CA VAL A 86 -0.89 -14.21 -7.48
C VAL A 86 0.17 -14.97 -8.28
N HIS A 87 1.45 -14.81 -7.95
CA HIS A 87 2.53 -15.56 -8.61
C HIS A 87 2.38 -17.07 -8.44
N PHE A 88 2.05 -17.54 -7.24
CA PHE A 88 1.81 -18.96 -7.00
C PHE A 88 0.65 -19.49 -7.84
N THR A 89 -0.46 -18.75 -7.90
CA THR A 89 -1.66 -19.13 -8.65
C THR A 89 -1.38 -19.16 -10.15
N VAL A 90 -0.72 -18.13 -10.67
CA VAL A 90 -0.34 -18.05 -12.09
C VAL A 90 0.58 -19.20 -12.46
N ASN A 91 1.62 -19.47 -11.65
CA ASN A 91 2.56 -20.56 -11.89
C ASN A 91 1.87 -21.94 -11.87
N LYS A 92 0.83 -22.10 -11.05
CA LYS A 92 0.05 -23.34 -10.98
C LYS A 92 -0.88 -23.54 -12.17
N VAL A 93 -1.45 -22.47 -12.72
CA VAL A 93 -2.43 -22.54 -13.82
C VAL A 93 -1.74 -22.53 -15.19
N PHE A 94 -0.71 -21.73 -15.37
CA PHE A 94 -0.07 -21.47 -16.68
C PHE A 94 1.36 -22.04 -16.79
N GLY A 95 1.89 -22.65 -15.73
CA GLY A 95 3.29 -23.07 -15.66
C GLY A 95 4.23 -21.94 -15.21
N VAL A 96 5.51 -22.26 -15.02
CA VAL A 96 6.49 -21.30 -14.48
C VAL A 96 6.69 -20.13 -15.44
N VAL A 97 6.29 -18.94 -14.99
CA VAL A 97 6.55 -17.69 -15.71
C VAL A 97 7.89 -17.13 -15.28
N PHE A 98 8.83 -17.06 -16.22
CA PHE A 98 10.13 -16.45 -15.98
C PHE A 98 10.06 -14.93 -16.16
N VAL A 99 10.89 -14.22 -15.39
CA VAL A 99 11.06 -12.75 -15.44
C VAL A 99 11.48 -12.27 -16.84
N THR A 100 12.03 -13.15 -17.69
CA THR A 100 12.42 -12.85 -19.07
C THR A 100 11.24 -12.60 -20.02
N GLN A 101 10.01 -12.91 -19.60
CA GLN A 101 8.79 -12.58 -20.35
C GLN A 101 8.18 -11.27 -19.84
N ASP A 102 8.82 -10.14 -20.20
CA ASP A 102 8.53 -8.80 -19.67
C ASP A 102 7.02 -8.44 -19.66
N TRP A 103 6.31 -8.77 -20.74
CA TRP A 103 4.88 -8.46 -20.87
C TRP A 103 4.01 -9.25 -19.89
N LEU A 104 4.31 -10.55 -19.70
CA LEU A 104 3.56 -11.43 -18.81
C LEU A 104 3.81 -11.02 -17.36
N TRP A 105 5.06 -10.67 -17.05
CA TRP A 105 5.45 -10.18 -15.72
C TRP A 105 4.71 -8.89 -15.34
N ILE A 106 4.54 -7.96 -16.29
CA ILE A 106 3.73 -6.76 -16.08
C ILE A 106 2.27 -7.14 -15.82
N LEU A 107 1.68 -8.02 -16.64
CA LEU A 107 0.27 -8.42 -16.53
C LEU A 107 -0.03 -9.09 -15.19
N ILE A 108 0.88 -9.95 -14.72
CA ILE A 108 0.82 -10.61 -13.41
C ILE A 108 0.89 -9.58 -12.26
N GLY A 109 1.42 -8.39 -12.52
CA GLY A 109 1.45 -7.26 -11.59
C GLY A 109 0.07 -6.64 -11.26
N TRP A 110 -0.89 -6.72 -12.19
CA TRP A 110 -2.15 -5.99 -12.11
C TRP A 110 -3.14 -6.51 -11.07
N PRO A 111 -3.36 -7.83 -10.93
CA PRO A 111 -4.35 -8.38 -10.00
C PRO A 111 -4.16 -7.86 -8.56
N GLN A 112 -2.94 -7.90 -8.03
CA GLN A 112 -2.62 -7.41 -6.69
C GLN A 112 -2.88 -5.91 -6.54
N ILE A 113 -2.62 -5.09 -7.57
CA ILE A 113 -2.91 -3.65 -7.53
C ILE A 113 -4.41 -3.40 -7.43
N ILE A 114 -5.21 -4.10 -8.23
CA ILE A 114 -6.68 -3.99 -8.23
C ILE A 114 -7.23 -4.41 -6.87
N ILE A 115 -6.77 -5.53 -6.31
CA ILE A 115 -7.21 -6.02 -5.00
C ILE A 115 -6.91 -4.99 -3.90
N ILE A 116 -5.72 -4.38 -3.91
CA ILE A 116 -5.34 -3.36 -2.92
C ILE A 116 -6.23 -2.12 -3.01
N LEU A 117 -6.57 -1.67 -4.22
CA LEU A 117 -7.47 -0.54 -4.44
C LEU A 117 -8.89 -0.83 -3.95
N VAL A 118 -9.43 -2.00 -4.30
CA VAL A 118 -10.75 -2.44 -3.83
C VAL A 118 -10.77 -2.53 -2.31
N PHE A 119 -9.73 -3.10 -1.71
CA PHE A 119 -9.60 -3.18 -0.25
C PHE A 119 -9.58 -1.79 0.42
N GLY A 120 -8.78 -0.85 -0.11
CA GLY A 120 -8.77 0.52 0.38
C GLY A 120 -10.14 1.20 0.29
N TRP A 121 -10.87 0.97 -0.81
CA TRP A 121 -12.22 1.50 -1.00
C TRP A 121 -13.23 0.91 -0.02
N ILE A 122 -13.20 -0.41 0.21
CA ILE A 122 -14.04 -1.09 1.20
C ILE A 122 -13.79 -0.51 2.59
N ILE A 123 -12.52 -0.32 2.97
CA ILE A 123 -12.17 0.27 4.27
C ILE A 123 -12.77 1.67 4.41
N LYS A 124 -12.56 2.51 3.38
CA LYS A 124 -13.01 3.90 3.39
C LYS A 124 -14.54 4.01 3.48
N LYS A 125 -15.26 3.18 2.72
CA LYS A 125 -16.72 3.32 2.55
C LYS A 125 -17.53 2.51 3.57
N TRP A 126 -17.05 1.36 4.03
CA TRP A 126 -17.85 0.43 4.85
C TRP A 126 -17.24 0.23 6.24
N LEU A 127 -15.98 -0.22 6.30
CA LEU A 127 -15.38 -0.67 7.56
C LEU A 127 -15.23 0.47 8.56
N ARG A 128 -14.66 1.60 8.13
CA ARG A 128 -14.40 2.73 9.04
C ARG A 128 -15.69 3.38 9.58
N PRO A 129 -16.69 3.71 8.74
CA PRO A 129 -17.97 4.23 9.25
C PRO A 129 -18.64 3.27 10.24
N TRP A 130 -18.59 1.96 9.97
CA TRP A 130 -19.12 0.95 10.88
C TRP A 130 -18.40 0.93 12.24
N ILE A 131 -17.06 0.92 12.24
CA ILE A 131 -16.26 0.98 13.48
C ILE A 131 -16.60 2.24 14.29
N LEU A 132 -16.62 3.41 13.64
CA LEU A 132 -16.93 4.68 14.31
C LEU A 132 -18.35 4.70 14.89
N SER A 133 -19.32 4.12 14.18
CA SER A 133 -20.70 4.00 14.69
C SER A 133 -20.78 3.12 15.95
N LYS A 134 -19.97 2.05 16.02
CA LYS A 134 -19.92 1.15 17.16
C LYS A 134 -19.31 1.82 18.40
N PHE A 135 -18.27 2.63 18.23
CA PHE A 135 -17.70 3.43 19.32
C PHE A 135 -18.63 4.54 19.80
N LYS A 136 -19.38 5.18 18.89
CA LYS A 136 -20.38 6.19 19.25
C LYS A 136 -21.55 5.60 20.04
N ASN A 137 -22.00 4.41 19.69
CA ASN A 137 -23.10 3.71 20.36
C ASN A 137 -22.66 2.95 21.62
N GLY A 138 -21.36 2.74 21.82
CA GLY A 138 -20.77 2.02 22.96
C GLY A 138 -20.45 2.86 24.20
N GLY A 139 -20.78 4.16 24.23
CA GLY A 139 -20.77 4.95 25.47
C GLY A 139 -19.40 5.30 26.06
N ILE A 140 -18.35 5.52 25.26
CA ILE A 140 -17.03 5.96 25.75
C ILE A 140 -16.66 7.37 25.26
N LEU A 141 -17.65 8.24 25.08
CA LEU A 141 -17.43 9.66 24.71
C LEU A 141 -18.30 10.62 25.55
N HIS A 142 -18.53 10.28 26.81
CA HIS A 142 -19.06 11.18 27.85
C HIS A 142 -18.17 11.14 29.10
N GLY A 143 -16.87 11.39 28.91
CA GLY A 143 -15.90 11.57 30.00
C GLY A 143 -14.87 12.59 29.58
#